data_AF-A0A2E2WGL6-F1
#
_entry.id   AF-A0A2E2WGL6-F1
#
_cell.length_a   1.000
_cell.length_b   1.000
_cell.length_c   1.000
_cell.angle_alpha   90.00
_cell.angle_beta   90.00
_cell.angle_gamma   90.00
#
_symmetry.space_group_name_H-M   'P 1'
#
loop_
_entity.id
_entity.type
_entity.pdbx_description
1 polymer ?
#
loop_
_entity_poly.entity_id
_entity_poly.type
_entity_poly.pdbx_seq_one_letter_code
_entity_poly.pdbx_strand_id
1 'polypeptide(L)'
;MHLRHKQYGSEHNFTVASSTSGVLSARGNISEEVRNGVDVGGELNGESAMGRGQVLTGGPGASSVDGIMVRYSGEKAPEGGFAGTLTFAQNSLVFQIGGNAGQTTSVSMKSMRASQLGTGAHNESGFSSLTDANLTSRQGATDSIRVIDKAIEQVSVARGEMGAFQKNNLESNLGYLRIAHENVMSSESTIRDADIAAEMAAFTRNQIMVESSTAMLAQANQNPRSVMNLLG
;
A
#
# COMPACT_ATOMS: atom_id res chain seq x y z
N MET A 1 -1.71 21.68 41.98
CA MET A 1 -2.09 20.28 41.67
C MET A 1 -2.96 20.33 40.42
N HIS A 2 -2.65 19.60 39.35
CA HIS A 2 -3.48 19.59 38.14
C HIS A 2 -4.35 18.34 38.14
N LEU A 3 -5.62 18.51 38.49
CA LEU A 3 -6.61 17.45 38.43
C LEU A 3 -7.11 17.33 36.98
N ARG A 4 -7.13 16.11 36.44
CA ARG A 4 -7.62 15.84 35.09
C ARG A 4 -8.51 14.60 35.07
N HIS A 5 -9.56 14.66 34.26
CA HIS A 5 -10.45 13.54 34.01
C HIS A 5 -9.73 12.51 33.10
N LYS A 6 -10.05 11.21 33.24
CA LYS A 6 -9.43 10.14 32.44
C LYS A 6 -10.01 10.00 31.03
N GLN A 7 -11.23 10.48 30.82
CA GLN A 7 -11.93 10.45 29.53
C GLN A 7 -11.89 11.83 28.87
N TYR A 8 -11.78 11.85 27.54
CA TYR A 8 -11.71 13.05 26.70
C TYR A 8 -13.10 13.49 26.23
N GLY A 9 -13.31 14.80 26.08
CA GLY A 9 -14.53 15.40 25.52
C GLY A 9 -15.31 16.27 26.49
N SER A 10 -16.00 17.29 25.96
CA SER A 10 -16.63 18.34 26.76
C SER A 10 -17.74 17.84 27.69
N GLU A 11 -18.28 16.66 27.42
CA GLU A 11 -19.31 15.98 28.22
C GLU A 11 -18.79 15.46 29.59
N HIS A 12 -17.47 15.35 29.79
CA HIS A 12 -16.89 14.80 31.03
C HIS A 12 -16.29 15.88 31.94
N ASN A 13 -16.96 16.13 33.07
CA ASN A 13 -16.49 17.00 34.15
C ASN A 13 -16.58 16.30 35.52
N PHE A 14 -15.90 16.85 36.52
CA PHE A 14 -16.10 16.48 37.93
C PHE A 14 -15.83 17.67 38.82
N THR A 15 -16.44 17.67 40.01
CA THR A 15 -16.27 18.71 41.02
C THR A 15 -15.34 18.22 42.11
N VAL A 16 -14.44 19.09 42.57
CA VAL A 16 -13.56 18.80 43.70
C VAL A 16 -13.57 19.99 44.65
N ALA A 17 -13.59 19.70 45.95
CA ALA A 17 -13.42 20.67 47.01
C ALA A 17 -12.25 20.25 47.90
N SER A 18 -11.47 21.22 48.38
CA SER A 18 -10.41 21.02 49.37
C SER A 18 -10.81 21.72 50.66
N SER A 19 -10.64 21.05 51.81
CA SER A 19 -10.81 21.66 53.13
C SER A 19 -9.71 22.67 53.47
N THR A 20 -8.56 22.59 52.78
CA THR A 20 -7.41 23.47 52.97
C THR A 20 -7.41 24.56 51.91
N SER A 21 -7.40 25.83 52.34
CA SER A 21 -7.30 27.00 51.46
C SER A 21 -5.97 27.04 50.70
N GLY A 22 -6.03 27.38 49.41
CA GLY A 22 -4.84 27.54 48.56
C GLY A 22 -4.39 26.27 47.82
N VAL A 23 -5.00 25.11 48.07
CA VAL A 23 -4.66 23.84 47.37
C VAL A 23 -5.37 23.71 46.03
N LEU A 24 -6.66 24.04 46.00
CA LEU A 24 -7.51 24.03 44.80
C LEU A 24 -8.13 25.40 44.56
N SER A 25 -8.68 26.03 45.60
CA SER A 25 -9.31 27.34 45.53
C SER A 25 -8.83 28.30 46.64
N ALA A 26 -9.10 29.60 46.47
CA ALA A 26 -8.65 30.65 47.38
C ALA A 26 -9.22 30.55 48.81
N ARG A 27 -10.30 29.78 49.02
CA ARG A 27 -10.91 29.50 50.32
C ARG A 27 -11.25 28.00 50.41
N GLY A 28 -11.08 27.40 51.59
CA GLY A 28 -11.45 26.01 51.82
C GLY A 28 -12.96 25.77 51.66
N ASN A 29 -13.33 24.53 51.31
CA ASN A 29 -14.70 24.05 51.10
C ASN A 29 -15.48 24.71 49.96
N ILE A 30 -14.78 25.28 48.97
CA ILE A 30 -15.40 25.71 47.71
C ILE A 30 -15.19 24.62 46.66
N SER A 31 -16.29 24.14 46.08
CA SER A 31 -16.27 23.21 44.95
C SER A 31 -15.88 23.96 43.68
N GLU A 32 -14.85 23.48 43.01
CA GLU A 32 -14.43 23.96 41.70
C GLU A 32 -14.75 22.89 40.64
N GLU A 33 -15.32 23.32 39.51
CA GLU A 33 -15.66 22.44 38.40
C GLU A 33 -14.45 22.31 37.47
N VAL A 34 -13.93 21.09 37.32
CA VAL A 34 -12.77 20.84 36.46
C VAL A 34 -13.24 20.42 35.05
N ARG A 35 -13.21 21.37 34.11
CA ARG A 35 -13.54 21.15 32.69
C ARG A 35 -12.30 20.77 31.90
N ASN A 36 -12.05 19.46 31.78
CA ASN A 36 -10.82 18.93 31.18
C ASN A 36 -10.98 18.50 29.72
N GLY A 37 -12.21 18.30 29.28
CA GLY A 37 -12.49 17.78 27.95
C GLY A 37 -12.71 18.89 26.94
N VAL A 38 -11.87 18.90 25.91
CA VAL A 38 -12.11 19.63 24.66
C VAL A 38 -12.38 18.59 23.59
N ASP A 39 -13.41 18.79 22.79
CA ASP A 39 -13.69 17.92 21.65
C ASP A 39 -12.75 18.24 20.49
N VAL A 40 -12.36 17.22 19.74
CA VAL A 40 -11.58 17.41 18.51
C VAL A 40 -12.40 18.22 17.49
N GLY A 41 -11.91 19.40 17.12
CA GLY A 41 -12.47 20.19 16.02
C GLY A 41 -11.67 19.97 14.74
N GLY A 42 -12.33 20.01 13.58
CA GLY A 42 -11.65 19.93 12.29
C GLY A 42 -12.60 19.69 11.13
N GLU A 43 -12.00 19.64 9.94
CA GLU A 43 -12.68 19.27 8.70
C GLU A 43 -12.13 17.92 8.23
N LEU A 44 -12.98 17.08 7.65
CA LEU A 44 -12.57 15.88 6.93
C LEU A 44 -12.68 16.20 5.44
N ASN A 45 -11.56 16.12 4.71
CA ASN A 45 -11.54 16.40 3.27
C ASN A 45 -12.11 17.79 2.88
N GLY A 46 -11.97 18.80 3.76
CA GLY A 46 -12.53 20.14 3.56
C GLY A 46 -14.04 20.27 3.82
N GLU A 47 -14.69 19.21 4.29
CA GLU A 47 -16.09 19.21 4.69
C GLU A 47 -16.21 19.27 6.23
N SER A 48 -17.26 19.93 6.72
CA SER A 48 -17.49 20.13 8.16
C SER A 48 -17.68 18.78 8.88
N ALA A 49 -16.98 18.60 10.00
CA ALA A 49 -17.06 17.40 10.81
C ALA A 49 -17.37 17.74 12.28
N MET A 50 -18.10 16.84 12.93
CA MET A 50 -18.53 16.95 14.32
C MET A 50 -17.56 16.21 15.24
N GLY A 51 -17.01 16.94 16.21
CA GLY A 51 -16.16 16.39 17.25
C GLY A 51 -16.95 15.90 18.46
N ARG A 52 -16.65 14.69 18.94
CA ARG A 52 -17.02 14.23 20.29
C ARG A 52 -15.83 13.53 20.93
N GLY A 53 -15.25 14.15 21.95
CA GLY A 53 -14.02 13.72 22.59
C GLY A 53 -12.86 13.61 21.60
N GLN A 54 -12.37 12.39 21.41
CA GLN A 54 -11.28 12.09 20.47
C GLN A 54 -11.77 11.70 19.07
N VAL A 55 -13.08 11.62 18.83
CA VAL A 55 -13.64 11.16 17.56
C VAL A 55 -14.18 12.35 16.77
N LEU A 56 -13.70 12.50 15.55
CA LEU A 56 -14.21 13.42 14.55
C LEU A 56 -15.07 12.63 13.56
N THR A 57 -16.33 13.00 13.42
CA THR A 57 -17.30 12.32 12.55
C THR A 57 -17.72 13.26 11.43
N GLY A 58 -17.66 12.84 10.17
CA GLY A 58 -18.16 13.68 9.08
C GLY A 58 -19.66 13.97 9.25
N GLY A 59 -20.04 15.22 9.00
CA GLY A 59 -21.41 15.67 9.26
C GLY A 59 -22.46 14.96 8.40
N PRO A 60 -23.69 14.79 8.90
CA PRO A 60 -24.79 14.24 8.11
C PRO A 60 -25.05 15.12 6.88
N GLY A 61 -25.03 14.52 5.69
CA GLY A 61 -25.18 15.23 4.41
C GLY A 61 -23.88 15.74 3.77
N ALA A 62 -22.71 15.40 4.32
CA ALA A 62 -21.43 15.66 3.65
C ALA A 62 -21.24 14.76 2.42
N SER A 63 -20.67 15.29 1.34
CA SER A 63 -20.63 14.60 0.04
C SER A 63 -19.67 13.40 0.04
N SER A 64 -18.60 13.48 0.84
CA SER A 64 -17.50 12.52 0.82
C SER A 64 -17.17 11.91 2.18
N VAL A 65 -17.67 12.50 3.27
CA VAL A 65 -17.27 12.11 4.63
C VAL A 65 -18.43 11.73 5.55
N ASP A 66 -19.67 11.73 5.06
CA ASP A 66 -20.84 11.38 5.88
C ASP A 66 -20.68 9.99 6.53
N GLY A 67 -20.82 9.95 7.85
CA GLY A 67 -20.67 8.74 8.66
C GLY A 67 -19.23 8.25 8.86
N ILE A 68 -18.22 8.88 8.25
CA ILE A 68 -16.81 8.54 8.50
C ILE A 68 -16.43 9.00 9.89
N MET A 69 -15.99 8.06 10.73
CA MET A 69 -15.47 8.33 12.08
C MET A 69 -13.95 8.17 12.09
N VAL A 70 -13.26 9.24 12.48
CA VAL A 70 -11.81 9.28 12.66
C VAL A 70 -11.50 9.54 14.12
N ARG A 71 -10.71 8.67 14.75
CA ARG A 71 -10.25 8.88 16.12
C ARG A 71 -8.84 9.42 16.14
N TYR A 72 -8.66 10.60 16.74
CA TYR A 72 -7.33 11.12 17.08
C TYR A 72 -6.86 10.52 18.41
N SER A 73 -5.76 9.76 18.40
CA SER A 73 -5.22 9.09 19.59
C SER A 73 -4.19 9.94 20.36
N GLY A 74 -3.82 11.12 19.85
CA GLY A 74 -2.87 12.00 20.53
C GLY A 74 -3.47 12.67 21.77
N GLU A 75 -2.66 12.84 22.81
CA GLU A 75 -3.09 13.49 24.06
C GLU A 75 -2.96 15.02 24.02
N LYS A 76 -2.24 15.55 23.02
CA LYS A 76 -2.03 16.99 22.79
C LYS A 76 -2.44 17.32 21.36
N ALA A 77 -2.92 18.54 21.13
CA ALA A 77 -3.15 19.01 19.77
C ALA A 77 -1.84 18.96 18.96
N PRO A 78 -1.86 18.57 17.68
CA PRO A 78 -0.69 18.60 16.82
C PRO A 78 -0.13 20.03 16.73
N GLU A 79 1.19 20.18 16.80
CA GLU A 79 1.82 21.47 16.51
C GLU A 79 1.50 21.89 15.07
N GLY A 80 0.90 23.06 14.89
CA GLY A 80 0.44 23.54 13.58
C GLY A 80 -0.96 23.11 13.16
N GLY A 81 -1.72 22.41 14.02
CA GLY A 81 -3.16 22.14 13.80
C GLY A 81 -3.47 21.06 12.75
N PHE A 82 -2.47 20.45 12.14
CA PHE A 82 -2.64 19.37 11.17
C PHE A 82 -2.18 18.02 11.75
N ALA A 83 -3.11 17.08 11.91
CA ALA A 83 -2.83 15.77 12.51
C ALA A 83 -2.29 14.73 11.51
N GLY A 84 -2.50 14.94 10.20
CA GLY A 84 -2.11 14.00 9.14
C GLY A 84 -3.21 13.78 8.10
N THR A 85 -2.90 12.96 7.08
CA THR A 85 -3.84 12.56 6.02
C THR A 85 -4.25 11.11 6.20
N LEU A 86 -5.56 10.83 6.13
CA LEU A 86 -6.11 9.49 6.05
C LEU A 86 -6.66 9.28 4.63
N THR A 87 -6.17 8.25 3.95
CA THR A 87 -6.64 7.90 2.61
C THR A 87 -7.52 6.66 2.70
N PHE A 88 -8.80 6.83 2.36
CA PHE A 88 -9.74 5.72 2.24
C PHE A 88 -9.80 5.26 0.77
N ALA A 89 -9.56 3.98 0.53
CA ALA A 89 -9.64 3.39 -0.80
C ALA A 89 -10.74 2.32 -0.80
N GLN A 90 -11.88 2.64 -1.40
CA GLN A 90 -13.04 1.74 -1.51
C GLN A 90 -13.16 1.24 -2.95
N ASN A 91 -13.48 -0.05 -3.12
CA ASN A 91 -13.52 -0.71 -4.44
C ASN A 91 -12.19 -0.68 -5.21
N SER A 92 -11.08 -0.80 -4.50
CA SER A 92 -9.75 -0.88 -5.11
C SER A 92 -9.61 -2.14 -5.97
N LEU A 93 -9.00 -1.98 -7.13
CA LEU A 93 -8.54 -3.11 -7.93
C LEU A 93 -7.28 -3.66 -7.28
N VAL A 94 -7.29 -4.96 -6.99
CA VAL A 94 -6.17 -5.66 -6.36
C VAL A 94 -5.42 -6.44 -7.44
N PHE A 95 -4.11 -6.24 -7.52
CA PHE A 95 -3.22 -6.89 -8.47
C PHE A 95 -2.25 -7.79 -7.72
N GLN A 96 -2.14 -9.05 -8.16
CA GLN A 96 -1.06 -9.93 -7.74
C GLN A 96 0.22 -9.52 -8.47
N ILE A 97 1.24 -9.15 -7.71
CA ILE A 97 2.53 -8.67 -8.22
C ILE A 97 3.68 -9.54 -7.70
N GLY A 98 3.46 -10.81 -7.45
CA GLY A 98 4.51 -11.65 -6.90
C GLY A 98 4.19 -13.12 -7.04
N GLY A 99 5.23 -13.94 -6.92
CA GLY A 99 5.11 -15.40 -7.00
C GLY A 99 4.45 -16.02 -5.77
N ASN A 100 4.42 -15.32 -4.63
CA ASN A 100 3.90 -15.86 -3.37
C ASN A 100 2.49 -15.33 -3.04
N ALA A 101 1.71 -16.15 -2.35
CA ALA A 101 0.39 -15.77 -1.86
C ALA A 101 0.47 -14.51 -0.97
N GLY A 102 -0.43 -13.57 -1.18
CA GLY A 102 -0.49 -12.31 -0.42
C GLY A 102 0.42 -11.19 -0.93
N GLN A 103 1.26 -11.44 -1.96
CA GLN A 103 2.04 -10.38 -2.61
C GLN A 103 1.19 -9.58 -3.60
N THR A 104 0.31 -8.74 -3.05
CA THR A 104 -0.61 -7.91 -3.82
C THR A 104 -0.36 -6.43 -3.61
N THR A 105 -0.69 -5.64 -4.62
CA THR A 105 -0.80 -4.19 -4.52
C THR A 105 -2.17 -3.74 -5.01
N SER A 106 -2.67 -2.62 -4.52
CA SER A 106 -4.04 -2.16 -4.82
C SER A 106 -4.03 -0.73 -5.32
N VAL A 107 -4.94 -0.42 -6.24
CA VAL A 107 -5.19 0.94 -6.72
C VAL A 107 -6.68 1.21 -6.80
N SER A 108 -7.10 2.37 -6.31
CA SER A 108 -8.47 2.86 -6.42
C SER A 108 -8.55 3.99 -7.43
N MET A 109 -9.66 4.06 -8.17
CA MET A 109 -9.98 5.20 -9.02
C MET A 109 -11.21 5.93 -8.50
N LYS A 110 -11.18 7.25 -8.58
CA LYS A 110 -12.40 8.06 -8.48
C LYS A 110 -13.31 7.78 -9.69
N SER A 111 -14.60 8.00 -9.52
CA SER A 111 -15.57 7.87 -10.61
C SER A 111 -15.28 8.88 -11.72
N MET A 112 -15.12 8.42 -12.96
CA MET A 112 -14.91 9.27 -14.15
C MET A 112 -16.21 9.58 -14.90
N ARG A 113 -17.37 9.36 -14.26
CA ARG A 113 -18.67 9.75 -14.83
C ARG A 113 -18.75 11.28 -14.90
N ALA A 114 -19.37 11.81 -15.96
CA ALA A 114 -19.53 13.26 -16.13
C ALA A 114 -20.19 13.94 -14.90
N SER A 115 -21.16 13.28 -14.26
CA SER A 115 -21.83 13.79 -13.05
C SER A 115 -20.95 13.84 -11.79
N GLN A 116 -19.72 13.33 -11.85
CA GLN A 116 -18.75 13.30 -10.76
C GLN A 116 -17.46 14.05 -11.11
N LEU A 117 -17.41 14.67 -12.29
CA LEU A 117 -16.28 15.45 -12.78
C LEU A 117 -16.61 16.94 -12.80
N GLY A 118 -15.60 17.78 -12.61
CA GLY A 118 -15.75 19.24 -12.61
C GLY A 118 -16.52 19.77 -11.39
N THR A 119 -16.72 18.94 -10.37
CA THR A 119 -17.41 19.31 -9.14
C THR A 119 -16.64 20.35 -8.33
N GLY A 120 -17.37 21.26 -7.67
CA GLY A 120 -16.78 22.31 -6.83
C GLY A 120 -16.10 23.45 -7.61
N ALA A 121 -16.28 23.53 -8.93
CA ALA A 121 -15.82 24.68 -9.70
C ALA A 121 -16.66 25.92 -9.35
N HIS A 122 -16.02 27.03 -8.98
CA HIS A 122 -16.72 28.28 -8.70
C HIS A 122 -17.31 28.86 -9.99
N ASN A 123 -18.62 29.05 -10.01
CA ASN A 123 -19.35 29.52 -11.18
C ASN A 123 -20.65 30.24 -10.75
N GLU A 124 -21.13 31.16 -11.59
CA GLU A 124 -22.33 31.97 -11.30
C GLU A 124 -23.62 31.29 -11.81
N SER A 125 -23.49 30.37 -12.77
CA SER A 125 -24.61 29.64 -13.39
C SER A 125 -25.16 28.48 -12.54
N GLY A 126 -24.54 28.17 -11.40
CA GLY A 126 -24.96 27.11 -10.48
C GLY A 126 -24.66 25.69 -10.97
N PHE A 127 -23.71 25.51 -11.89
CA PHE A 127 -23.30 24.21 -12.39
C PHE A 127 -22.62 23.40 -11.29
N SER A 128 -23.13 22.20 -11.05
CA SER A 128 -22.61 21.31 -10.01
C SER A 128 -21.55 20.34 -10.53
N SER A 129 -21.61 19.99 -11.83
CA SER A 129 -20.71 19.05 -12.47
C SER A 129 -20.65 19.24 -13.99
N LEU A 130 -19.84 18.43 -14.67
CA LEU A 130 -19.68 18.46 -16.12
C LEU A 130 -20.98 18.21 -16.89
N THR A 131 -21.98 17.53 -16.30
CA THR A 131 -23.28 17.32 -16.96
C THR A 131 -24.08 18.60 -17.12
N ASP A 132 -23.83 19.60 -16.29
CA ASP A 132 -24.60 20.85 -16.26
C ASP A 132 -24.03 21.89 -17.21
N ALA A 133 -22.89 21.59 -17.84
CA ALA A 133 -22.22 22.48 -18.78
C ALA A 133 -23.17 22.87 -19.92
N ASN A 134 -23.39 24.18 -20.07
CA ASN A 134 -24.32 24.75 -21.02
C ASN A 134 -23.74 25.99 -21.70
N LEU A 135 -23.64 25.95 -23.02
CA LEU A 135 -23.07 27.03 -23.85
C LEU A 135 -24.12 27.95 -24.50
N THR A 136 -25.40 27.84 -24.14
CA THR A 136 -26.46 28.65 -24.77
C THR A 136 -26.43 30.13 -24.38
N SER A 137 -25.76 30.48 -23.28
CA SER A 137 -25.58 31.85 -22.82
C SER A 137 -24.10 32.20 -22.68
N ARG A 138 -23.77 33.50 -22.75
CA ARG A 138 -22.39 33.97 -22.58
C ARG A 138 -21.83 33.55 -21.21
N GLN A 139 -22.60 33.74 -20.14
CA GLN A 139 -22.19 33.37 -18.79
C GLN A 139 -22.03 31.86 -18.66
N GLY A 140 -23.02 31.10 -19.14
CA GLY A 140 -22.97 29.63 -19.14
C GLY A 140 -21.76 29.10 -19.90
N ALA A 141 -21.36 29.72 -21.02
CA ALA A 141 -20.16 29.33 -21.75
C ALA A 141 -18.88 29.56 -20.91
N THR A 142 -18.72 30.72 -20.26
CA THR A 142 -17.57 30.99 -19.40
C THR A 142 -17.52 30.05 -18.19
N ASP A 143 -18.66 29.79 -17.56
CA ASP A 143 -18.77 28.87 -16.44
C ASP A 143 -18.52 27.41 -16.84
N SER A 144 -18.98 27.00 -18.02
CA SER A 144 -18.71 25.68 -18.58
C SER A 144 -17.23 25.45 -18.79
N ILE A 145 -16.48 26.46 -19.27
CA ILE A 145 -15.02 26.36 -19.41
C ILE A 145 -14.38 26.04 -18.06
N ARG A 146 -14.76 26.73 -16.98
CA ARG A 146 -14.22 26.48 -15.63
C ARG A 146 -14.50 25.05 -15.16
N VAL A 147 -15.73 24.57 -15.36
CA VAL A 147 -16.12 23.19 -14.99
C VAL A 147 -15.34 22.17 -15.81
N ILE A 148 -15.17 22.41 -17.11
CA ILE A 148 -14.40 21.54 -18.02
C ILE A 148 -12.93 21.51 -17.64
N ASP A 149 -12.30 22.66 -17.38
CA ASP A 149 -10.90 22.73 -16.94
C ASP A 149 -10.69 21.93 -15.65
N LYS A 150 -11.62 22.05 -14.70
CA LYS A 150 -11.57 21.28 -13.46
C LYS A 150 -11.73 19.78 -13.71
N ALA A 151 -12.63 19.38 -14.61
CA ALA A 151 -12.78 17.99 -15.02
C ALA A 151 -11.50 17.45 -15.69
N ILE A 152 -10.87 18.23 -16.56
CA ILE A 152 -9.60 17.86 -17.22
C ILE A 152 -8.48 17.70 -16.20
N GLU A 153 -8.39 18.60 -15.22
CA GLU A 153 -7.42 18.49 -14.12
C GLU A 153 -7.63 17.18 -13.35
N GLN A 154 -8.87 16.89 -12.93
CA GLN A 154 -9.21 15.67 -12.19
C GLN A 154 -8.87 14.40 -12.97
N VAL A 155 -9.19 14.35 -14.27
CA VAL A 155 -8.82 13.23 -15.14
C VAL A 155 -7.30 13.12 -15.30
N SER A 156 -6.60 14.24 -15.42
CA SER A 156 -5.15 14.26 -15.56
C SER A 156 -4.44 13.76 -14.31
N VAL A 157 -4.92 14.14 -13.12
CA VAL A 157 -4.44 13.60 -11.84
C VAL A 157 -4.68 12.10 -11.78
N ALA A 158 -5.89 11.62 -12.10
CA ALA A 158 -6.19 10.19 -12.09
C ALA A 158 -5.29 9.38 -13.04
N ARG A 159 -4.99 9.91 -14.24
CA ARG A 159 -4.03 9.29 -15.16
C ARG A 159 -2.61 9.31 -14.60
N GLY A 160 -2.21 10.40 -13.95
CA GLY A 160 -0.89 10.52 -13.31
C GLY A 160 -0.71 9.50 -12.19
N GLU A 161 -1.70 9.34 -11.33
CA GLU A 161 -1.72 8.34 -10.26
C GLU A 161 -1.64 6.92 -10.83
N MET A 162 -2.41 6.63 -11.89
CA MET A 162 -2.36 5.32 -12.56
C MET A 162 -1.01 5.05 -13.24
N GLY A 163 -0.45 6.04 -13.92
CA GLY A 163 0.87 5.92 -14.53
C GLY A 163 1.97 5.71 -13.47
N ALA A 164 1.88 6.41 -12.34
CA ALA A 164 2.79 6.22 -11.22
C ALA A 164 2.64 4.82 -10.61
N PHE A 165 1.42 4.32 -10.44
CA PHE A 165 1.17 2.97 -9.94
C PHE A 165 1.75 1.92 -10.89
N GLN A 166 1.48 2.02 -12.19
CA GLN A 166 2.00 1.11 -13.21
C GLN A 166 3.53 1.09 -13.21
N LYS A 167 4.17 2.26 -13.30
CA LYS A 167 5.63 2.36 -13.36
C LYS A 167 6.30 1.87 -12.08
N ASN A 168 5.82 2.34 -10.92
CA ASN A 168 6.53 2.10 -9.66
C ASN A 168 6.23 0.72 -9.07
N ASN A 169 5.05 0.15 -9.35
CA ASN A 169 4.67 -1.16 -8.81
C ASN A 169 4.80 -2.23 -9.89
N LEU A 170 4.03 -2.15 -10.98
CA LEU A 170 3.94 -3.24 -11.95
C LEU A 170 5.23 -3.40 -12.76
N GLU A 171 5.77 -2.32 -13.33
CA GLU A 171 7.00 -2.38 -14.14
C GLU A 171 8.23 -2.68 -13.30
N SER A 172 8.36 -2.05 -12.12
CA SER A 172 9.45 -2.35 -11.20
C SER A 172 9.43 -3.82 -10.78
N ASN A 173 8.25 -4.32 -10.39
CA ASN A 173 8.10 -5.72 -9.99
C ASN A 173 8.36 -6.70 -11.14
N LEU A 174 7.86 -6.41 -12.35
CA LEU A 174 8.17 -7.18 -13.54
C LEU A 174 9.68 -7.26 -13.78
N GLY A 175 10.40 -6.15 -13.58
CA GLY A 175 11.86 -6.11 -13.63
C GLY A 175 12.50 -7.04 -12.60
N TYR A 176 12.06 -6.99 -11.34
CA TYR A 176 12.52 -7.90 -10.30
C TYR A 176 12.25 -9.38 -10.64
N LEU A 177 11.04 -9.70 -11.11
CA LEU A 177 10.66 -11.07 -11.48
C LEU A 177 11.49 -11.59 -12.65
N ARG A 178 11.82 -10.74 -13.63
CA ARG A 178 12.69 -11.12 -14.75
C ARG A 178 14.10 -11.48 -14.28
N ILE A 179 14.67 -10.67 -13.39
CA ILE A 179 16.00 -10.93 -12.80
C ILE A 179 15.96 -12.22 -11.96
N ALA A 180 14.94 -12.38 -11.13
CA ALA A 180 14.77 -13.59 -10.33
C ALA A 180 14.65 -14.84 -11.21
N HIS A 181 13.88 -14.77 -12.30
CA HIS A 181 13.74 -15.84 -13.27
C HIS A 181 15.07 -16.17 -13.96
N GLU A 182 15.83 -15.18 -14.39
CA GLU A 182 17.16 -15.39 -15.00
C GLU A 182 18.13 -16.09 -14.03
N ASN A 183 18.15 -15.66 -12.77
CA ASN A 183 18.97 -16.29 -11.73
C ASN A 183 18.56 -17.75 -11.46
N VAL A 184 17.26 -18.05 -11.44
CA VAL A 184 16.73 -19.42 -11.25
C VAL A 184 17.10 -20.29 -12.45
N MET A 185 16.92 -19.81 -13.67
CA MET A 185 17.28 -20.54 -14.90
C MET A 185 18.79 -20.82 -14.96
N SER A 186 19.64 -19.86 -14.58
CA SER A 186 21.10 -20.05 -14.51
C SER A 186 21.50 -21.10 -13.47
N SER A 187 20.84 -21.06 -12.30
CA SER A 187 21.05 -22.06 -11.25
C SER A 187 20.61 -23.46 -11.72
N GLU A 188 19.46 -23.56 -12.37
CA GLU A 188 18.96 -24.81 -12.97
C GLU A 188 19.92 -25.34 -14.03
N SER A 189 20.40 -24.49 -14.94
CA SER A 189 21.39 -24.88 -15.96
C SER A 189 22.66 -25.41 -15.31
N THR A 190 23.17 -24.75 -14.27
CA THR A 190 24.40 -25.18 -13.58
C THR A 190 24.22 -26.53 -12.91
N ILE A 191 23.07 -26.78 -12.28
CA ILE A 191 22.74 -28.09 -11.68
C ILE A 191 22.66 -29.16 -12.76
N ARG A 192 21.92 -28.89 -13.84
CA ARG A 192 21.74 -29.83 -14.95
C ARG A 192 23.06 -30.16 -15.65
N ASP A 193 23.91 -29.17 -15.87
CA ASP A 193 25.21 -29.35 -16.50
C ASP A 193 26.16 -30.15 -15.59
N ALA A 194 26.12 -29.93 -14.26
CA ALA A 194 26.89 -30.71 -13.31
C ALA A 194 26.45 -32.19 -13.29
N ASP A 195 25.14 -32.44 -13.31
CA ASP A 195 24.58 -33.79 -13.37
C ASP A 195 24.97 -34.50 -14.68
N ILE A 196 24.88 -33.81 -15.82
CA ILE A 196 25.34 -34.32 -17.12
C ILE A 196 26.83 -34.62 -17.09
N ALA A 197 27.65 -33.72 -16.54
CA ALA A 197 29.09 -33.93 -16.44
C ALA A 197 29.45 -35.17 -15.59
N ALA A 198 28.73 -35.38 -14.48
CA ALA A 198 28.89 -36.56 -13.63
C ALA A 198 28.53 -37.86 -14.39
N GLU A 199 27.40 -37.86 -15.11
CA GLU A 199 26.95 -39.01 -15.90
C GLU A 199 27.90 -39.30 -17.08
N MET A 200 28.39 -38.27 -17.77
CA MET A 200 29.37 -38.40 -18.85
C MET A 200 30.72 -38.94 -18.35
N ALA A 201 31.15 -38.53 -17.16
CA ALA A 201 32.35 -39.07 -16.53
C ALA A 201 32.17 -40.55 -16.15
N ALA A 202 31.00 -40.93 -15.61
CA ALA A 202 30.67 -42.31 -15.31
C ALA A 202 30.61 -43.17 -16.58
N PHE A 203 29.94 -42.69 -17.63
CA PHE A 203 29.86 -43.32 -18.94
C PHE A 203 31.26 -43.54 -19.55
N THR A 204 32.10 -42.50 -19.56
CA THR A 204 33.47 -42.58 -20.08
C THR A 204 34.33 -43.58 -19.29
N ARG A 205 34.21 -43.58 -17.96
CA ARG A 205 34.90 -44.57 -17.11
C ARG A 205 34.46 -45.99 -17.42
N ASN A 206 33.16 -46.22 -17.60
CA ASN A 206 32.62 -47.53 -17.96
C ASN A 206 33.09 -47.97 -19.34
N GLN A 207 33.13 -47.06 -20.32
CA GLN A 207 33.67 -47.34 -21.65
C GLN A 207 35.15 -47.74 -21.60
N ILE A 208 35.98 -46.98 -20.87
CA ILE A 208 37.41 -47.32 -20.66
C ILE A 208 37.55 -48.67 -19.95
N MET A 209 36.71 -48.98 -18.96
CA MET A 209 36.73 -50.29 -18.29
C MET A 209 36.38 -51.43 -19.24
N VAL A 210 35.41 -51.24 -20.14
CA VAL A 210 35.03 -52.25 -21.14
C VAL A 210 36.18 -52.47 -22.13
N GLU A 211 36.77 -51.40 -22.68
CA GLU A 211 37.91 -51.48 -23.59
C GLU A 211 39.17 -52.08 -22.92
N SER A 212 39.41 -51.73 -21.65
CA SER A 212 40.51 -52.32 -20.87
C SER A 212 40.26 -53.80 -20.58
N SER A 213 39.02 -54.19 -20.28
CA SER A 213 38.65 -55.59 -20.04
C SER A 213 38.80 -56.43 -21.30
N THR A 214 38.42 -55.91 -22.47
CA THR A 214 38.61 -56.62 -23.75
C THR A 214 40.09 -56.75 -24.11
N ALA A 215 40.90 -55.70 -23.92
CA ALA A 215 42.35 -55.76 -24.11
C ALA A 215 43.05 -56.71 -23.11
N MET A 216 42.64 -56.68 -21.83
CA MET A 216 43.13 -57.59 -20.79
C MET A 216 42.76 -59.05 -21.09
N LEU A 217 41.54 -59.32 -21.56
CA LEU A 217 41.13 -60.65 -22.03
C LEU A 217 41.96 -61.09 -23.24
N ALA A 218 42.23 -60.20 -24.19
CA ALA A 218 43.09 -60.51 -25.33
C ALA A 218 44.53 -60.86 -24.89
N GLN A 219 45.11 -60.08 -23.95
CA GLN A 219 46.44 -60.33 -23.40
C GLN A 219 46.50 -61.62 -22.56
N ALA A 220 45.48 -61.86 -21.72
CA ALA A 220 45.36 -63.07 -20.91
C ALA A 220 45.21 -64.32 -21.78
N ASN A 221 44.60 -64.23 -22.96
CA ASN A 221 44.53 -65.32 -23.92
C ASN A 221 45.85 -65.57 -24.67
N GLN A 222 46.76 -64.61 -24.73
CA GLN A 222 48.08 -64.76 -25.34
C GLN A 222 49.11 -65.44 -24.40
N ASN A 223 49.06 -65.15 -23.10
CA ASN A 223 49.97 -65.73 -22.10
C ASN A 223 50.02 -67.29 -22.11
N PRO A 224 48.89 -68.02 -22.11
CA PRO A 224 48.89 -69.49 -22.16
C PRO A 224 49.52 -70.04 -23.44
N ARG A 225 49.39 -69.33 -24.57
CA ARG A 225 49.96 -69.76 -25.87
C ARG A 225 51.48 -69.65 -25.88
N SER A 226 52.04 -68.61 -25.25
CA SER A 226 53.50 -68.48 -25.08
C SER A 226 54.07 -69.56 -24.16
N VAL A 227 53.34 -69.99 -23.13
CA VAL A 227 53.77 -71.07 -22.23
C VAL A 227 53.69 -72.44 -22.92
N MET A 228 52.67 -72.68 -23.76
CA MET A 228 52.58 -73.91 -24.56
C MET A 228 53.70 -74.03 -25.60
N ASN A 229 54.19 -72.93 -26.15
CA ASN A 229 55.37 -72.94 -27.04
C ASN A 229 56.71 -73.21 -26.30
N LEU A 230 56.75 -73.11 -24.97
CA LEU A 230 57.95 -73.41 -24.15
C LEU A 230 57.94 -74.83 -23.57
N LEU A 231 56.82 -75.56 -23.68
CA LEU A 231 56.66 -76.93 -23.21
C LEU A 231 56.55 -77.96 -24.35
N GLY A 232 56.58 -77.51 -25.60
CA GLY A 232 56.58 -78.34 -26.81
C GLY A 232 57.93 -78.42 -27.48
#